data_AF-A0A9P0TPL1-F1
#
_entry.id   AF-A0A9P0TPL1-F1
#
_cell.length_a   1.000
_cell.length_b   1.000
_cell.length_c   1.000
_cell.angle_alpha   90.00
_cell.angle_beta   90.00
_cell.angle_gamma   90.00
#
_symmetry.space_group_name_H-M   'P 1'
#
loop_
_entity.id
_entity.type
_entity.pdbx_description
1 polymer ?
#
loop_
_entity_poly.entity_id
_entity_poly.type
_entity_poly.pdbx_seq_one_letter_code
_entity_poly.pdbx_strand_id
1 'polypeptide(L)'
;MIFKKLLPSLIILVIAEEVWSHVEIEAEDYFFPLEPVINFCKMADQCQHDFVAICGQDSLGISRMFNDNCDLYEYNCDEKKQYRHVKLDVCKYEAAASERAQYR
;
A
#
# COMPACT_ATOMS: atom_id res chain seq x y z
N MET A 1 -28.55 -49.23 4.71
CA MET A 1 -29.13 -47.86 4.63
C MET A 1 -28.11 -46.73 4.84
N ILE A 2 -26.84 -47.01 5.12
CA ILE A 2 -25.80 -46.01 5.36
C ILE A 2 -25.19 -45.47 4.05
N PHE A 3 -24.95 -46.34 3.06
CA PHE A 3 -24.38 -45.97 1.75
C PHE A 3 -25.19 -44.94 0.95
N LYS A 4 -26.53 -44.97 1.06
CA LYS A 4 -27.40 -43.99 0.37
C LYS A 4 -27.30 -42.57 0.93
N LYS A 5 -26.78 -42.40 2.15
CA LYS A 5 -26.56 -41.09 2.80
C LYS A 5 -25.14 -40.56 2.61
N LEU A 6 -24.17 -41.43 2.35
CA LEU A 6 -22.77 -41.06 2.14
C LEU A 6 -22.53 -40.43 0.76
N LEU A 7 -23.20 -40.95 -0.28
CA LEU A 7 -23.13 -40.43 -1.64
C LEU A 7 -23.49 -38.94 -1.77
N PRO A 8 -24.64 -38.44 -1.27
CA PRO A 8 -24.96 -37.01 -1.36
C PRO A 8 -24.03 -36.15 -0.51
N SER A 9 -23.52 -36.66 0.62
CA SER A 9 -22.59 -35.93 1.48
C SER A 9 -21.22 -35.72 0.83
N LEU A 10 -20.74 -36.69 0.04
CA LEU A 10 -19.47 -36.58 -0.68
C LEU A 10 -19.58 -35.57 -1.83
N ILE A 11 -20.73 -35.55 -2.51
CA ILE A 11 -21.01 -34.56 -3.55
C ILE A 11 -20.96 -33.15 -2.93
N ILE A 12 -21.66 -32.92 -1.80
CA ILE A 12 -21.67 -31.61 -1.11
C ILE A 12 -20.26 -31.14 -0.72
N LEU A 13 -19.37 -32.05 -0.30
CA LEU A 13 -17.99 -31.70 0.05
C LEU A 13 -17.16 -31.28 -1.18
N VAL A 14 -17.34 -31.96 -2.31
CA VAL A 14 -16.64 -31.63 -3.57
C VAL A 14 -17.08 -30.27 -4.11
N ILE A 15 -18.39 -29.96 -4.13
CA ILE A 15 -18.86 -28.62 -4.53
C ILE A 15 -18.45 -27.53 -3.54
N ALA A 16 -18.24 -27.83 -2.26
CA ALA A 16 -17.77 -26.85 -1.29
C ALA A 16 -16.29 -26.46 -1.52
N GLU A 17 -15.42 -27.42 -1.87
CA GLU A 17 -14.03 -27.14 -2.25
C GLU A 17 -13.93 -26.31 -3.54
N GLU A 18 -14.74 -26.62 -4.56
CA GLU A 18 -14.75 -25.87 -5.82
C GLU A 18 -15.25 -24.42 -5.66
N VAL A 19 -16.22 -24.17 -4.78
CA VAL A 19 -16.72 -22.81 -4.50
C VAL A 19 -15.66 -21.95 -3.82
N TRP A 20 -14.80 -22.53 -2.97
CA TRP A 20 -13.77 -21.76 -2.26
C TRP A 20 -12.66 -21.30 -3.20
N SER A 21 -12.24 -22.11 -4.18
CA SER A 21 -11.20 -21.67 -5.12
C SER A 21 -11.67 -20.54 -6.05
N HIS A 22 -12.97 -20.46 -6.34
CA HIS A 22 -13.54 -19.38 -7.15
C HIS A 22 -13.67 -18.05 -6.40
N VAL A 23 -13.71 -18.05 -5.07
CA VAL A 23 -13.82 -16.83 -4.25
C VAL A 23 -12.47 -16.11 -4.13
N GLU A 24 -11.35 -16.82 -4.25
CA GLU A 24 -10.02 -16.21 -4.12
C GLU A 24 -9.58 -15.44 -5.39
N ILE A 25 -10.17 -15.71 -6.55
CA ILE A 25 -9.74 -15.16 -7.85
C ILE A 25 -10.23 -13.72 -8.08
N GLU A 26 -11.27 -13.25 -7.38
CA GLU A 26 -11.82 -11.90 -7.56
C GLU A 26 -11.21 -10.85 -6.61
N ALA A 27 -10.25 -11.25 -5.75
CA ALA A 27 -9.61 -10.32 -4.80
C ALA A 27 -8.34 -9.66 -5.36
N GLU A 28 -7.79 -10.15 -6.47
CA GLU A 28 -6.52 -9.65 -7.02
C GLU A 28 -6.68 -8.46 -7.99
N ASP A 29 -7.92 -8.13 -8.37
CA ASP A 29 -8.25 -7.02 -9.27
C ASP A 29 -9.05 -5.90 -8.59
N TYR A 30 -8.83 -5.66 -7.29
CA TYR A 30 -9.13 -4.33 -6.72
C TYR A 30 -8.10 -3.29 -7.20
N PHE A 31 -7.98 -3.14 -8.53
CA PHE A 31 -7.63 -1.89 -9.14
C PHE A 31 -8.75 -0.92 -8.77
N PHE A 32 -8.61 -0.18 -7.65
CA PHE A 32 -9.51 0.90 -7.29
C PHE A 32 -9.33 2.04 -8.32
N PRO A 33 -10.18 2.18 -9.35
CA PRO A 33 -9.99 3.18 -10.39
C PRO A 33 -10.65 4.50 -9.99
N LEU A 34 -10.74 4.80 -8.68
CA LEU A 34 -11.42 5.97 -8.15
C LEU A 34 -10.75 6.48 -6.86
N GLU A 35 -9.43 6.37 -6.72
CA GLU A 35 -8.74 7.32 -5.83
C GLU A 35 -9.08 8.72 -6.38
N PRO A 36 -9.75 9.59 -5.61
CA PRO A 36 -10.05 10.95 -6.07
C PRO A 36 -8.73 11.60 -6.48
N VAL A 37 -8.72 12.31 -7.61
CA VAL A 37 -7.51 13.03 -8.07
C VAL A 37 -7.00 13.88 -6.91
N ILE A 38 -5.92 13.42 -6.28
CA ILE A 38 -5.41 14.02 -5.05
C ILE A 38 -4.76 15.34 -5.45
N ASN A 39 -5.39 16.45 -5.08
CA ASN A 39 -4.82 17.77 -5.27
C ASN A 39 -3.90 18.10 -4.10
N PHE A 40 -2.62 17.69 -4.23
CA PHE A 40 -1.59 17.93 -3.22
C PHE A 40 -1.41 19.41 -2.91
N CYS A 41 -1.57 20.31 -3.90
CA CYS A 41 -1.44 21.75 -3.69
C CYS A 41 -2.51 22.28 -2.73
N LYS A 42 -3.75 21.81 -2.86
CA LYS A 42 -4.85 22.18 -1.95
C LYS A 42 -4.67 21.55 -0.56
N MET A 43 -4.12 20.34 -0.49
CA MET A 43 -3.82 19.70 0.78
C MET A 43 -2.73 20.47 1.53
N ALA A 44 -1.63 20.82 0.86
CA ALA A 44 -0.55 21.62 1.42
C ALA A 44 -1.07 22.97 1.96
N ASP A 45 -1.86 23.71 1.17
CA ASP A 45 -2.42 25.02 1.55
C ASP A 45 -3.29 25.00 2.81
N GLN A 46 -3.94 23.87 3.10
CA GLN A 46 -4.83 23.71 4.26
C GLN A 46 -4.17 22.93 5.41
N CYS A 47 -2.94 22.47 5.21
CA CYS A 47 -2.23 21.64 6.17
C CYS A 47 -1.62 22.49 7.29
N GLN A 48 -1.58 21.93 8.49
CA GLN A 48 -0.94 22.57 9.63
C GLN A 48 0.36 21.82 9.96
N HIS A 49 1.49 22.51 9.84
CA HIS A 49 2.80 21.95 10.18
C HIS A 49 2.87 21.57 11.66
N ASP A 50 3.16 20.29 11.91
CA ASP A 50 3.45 19.74 13.24
C ASP A 50 4.95 19.45 13.44
N PHE A 51 5.75 19.57 12.37
CA PHE A 51 7.19 19.28 12.34
C PHE A 51 7.55 17.88 12.85
N VAL A 52 6.62 16.92 12.75
CA VAL A 52 6.88 15.52 13.09
C VAL A 52 7.42 14.81 11.86
N ALA A 53 8.71 14.46 11.89
CA ALA A 53 9.40 13.85 10.76
C ALA A 53 8.73 12.55 10.30
N ILE A 54 8.51 12.44 8.99
CA ILE A 54 7.89 11.29 8.34
C ILE A 54 8.74 10.78 7.17
N CYS A 55 8.46 9.55 6.75
CA CYS A 55 9.06 8.95 5.58
C CYS A 55 8.03 8.86 4.45
N GLY A 56 8.36 9.37 3.27
CA GLY A 56 7.56 9.20 2.06
C GLY A 56 8.21 8.22 1.10
N GLN A 57 7.43 7.48 0.33
CA GLN A 57 7.91 6.61 -0.76
C GLN A 57 7.07 6.81 -2.03
N ASP A 58 7.74 6.92 -3.19
CA ASP A 58 7.10 6.99 -4.51
C ASP A 58 6.77 5.57 -5.05
N SER A 59 5.96 5.50 -6.09
CA SER A 59 5.62 4.32 -6.89
C SER A 59 6.83 3.50 -7.36
N LEU A 60 8.00 4.13 -7.53
CA LEU A 60 9.25 3.48 -7.90
C LEU A 60 10.02 2.88 -6.71
N GLY A 61 9.48 3.00 -5.49
CA GLY A 61 10.11 2.52 -4.27
C GLY A 61 11.16 3.46 -3.69
N ILE A 62 11.43 4.61 -4.32
CA ILE A 62 12.38 5.62 -3.82
C ILE A 62 11.80 6.25 -2.55
N SER A 63 12.51 6.14 -1.43
CA SER A 63 12.09 6.76 -0.17
C SER A 63 12.82 8.08 0.09
N ARG A 64 12.17 8.95 0.86
CA ARG A 64 12.70 10.26 1.27
C ARG A 64 12.13 10.66 2.62
N MET A 65 12.97 11.28 3.45
CA MET A 65 12.56 11.92 4.69
C MET A 65 11.93 13.30 4.42
N PHE A 66 10.81 13.57 5.08
CA PHE A 66 10.14 14.87 5.11
C PHE A 66 10.01 15.35 6.56
N ASN A 67 9.97 16.67 6.75
CA ASN A 67 9.89 17.28 8.07
C ASN A 67 8.50 17.09 8.70
N ASP A 68 7.44 17.11 7.89
CA ASP A 68 6.10 16.64 8.25
C ASP A 68 5.27 16.22 7.02
N ASN A 69 4.00 15.86 7.25
CA ASN A 69 3.06 15.50 6.18
C ASN A 69 2.78 16.66 5.22
N CYS A 70 2.81 17.91 5.70
CA CYS A 70 2.54 19.08 4.88
C CYS A 70 3.67 19.29 3.88
N ASP A 71 4.92 19.18 4.32
CA ASP A 71 6.11 19.24 3.44
C ASP A 71 6.08 18.15 2.36
N LEU A 72 5.55 16.97 2.69
CA LEU A 72 5.34 15.91 1.69
C LEU A 72 4.30 16.32 0.65
N TYR A 73 3.19 16.94 1.05
CA TYR A 73 2.18 17.43 0.12
C TYR A 73 2.70 18.59 -0.74
N GLU A 74 3.45 19.52 -0.15
CA GLU A 74 4.11 20.61 -0.88
C GLU A 74 5.05 20.05 -1.95
N TYR A 75 5.92 19.13 -1.56
CA TYR A 75 6.84 18.48 -2.49
C TYR A 75 6.11 17.77 -3.65
N ASN A 76 5.04 17.04 -3.35
CA ASN A 76 4.24 16.38 -4.38
C ASN A 76 3.55 17.40 -5.31
N CYS A 77 3.09 18.53 -4.77
CA CYS A 77 2.50 19.61 -5.56
C CYS A 77 3.53 20.25 -6.50
N ASP A 78 4.71 20.62 -5.98
CA ASP A 78 5.73 21.38 -6.69
C ASP A 78 6.41 20.53 -7.76
N GLU A 79 6.85 19.32 -7.39
CA GLU A 79 7.62 18.43 -8.26
C GLU A 79 6.75 17.50 -9.11
N LYS A 80 5.42 17.61 -8.98
CA LYS A 80 4.43 16.70 -9.61
C LYS A 80 4.72 15.23 -9.31
N LYS A 81 5.12 14.96 -8.06
CA LYS A 81 5.42 13.62 -7.55
C LYS A 81 4.24 13.05 -6.76
N GLN A 82 4.34 11.77 -6.42
CA GLN A 82 3.30 11.04 -5.68
C GLN A 82 3.91 10.21 -4.55
N TYR A 83 4.70 10.85 -3.70
CA TYR A 83 5.17 10.21 -2.46
C TYR A 83 3.99 9.95 -1.54
N ARG A 84 3.92 8.73 -0.99
CA ARG A 84 2.94 8.34 0.04
C ARG A 84 3.67 8.16 1.36
N HIS A 85 3.06 8.56 2.47
CA HIS A 85 3.62 8.32 3.80
C HIS A 85 3.71 6.80 4.06
N VAL A 86 4.90 6.33 4.43
CA VAL A 86 5.22 4.97 4.81
C VAL A 86 5.86 4.91 6.20
N LYS A 87 6.07 3.71 6.74
CA LYS A 87 6.73 3.54 8.04
C LYS A 87 8.12 4.20 8.03
N LEU A 88 8.44 4.94 9.11
CA LEU A 88 9.70 5.66 9.26
C LEU A 88 10.94 4.77 9.04
N ASP A 89 10.84 3.49 9.40
CA ASP A 89 11.94 2.54 9.27
C ASP A 89 12.37 2.32 7.82
N VAL A 90 11.47 2.50 6.83
CA VAL A 90 11.79 2.38 5.40
C VAL A 90 12.94 3.34 5.02
N CYS A 91 12.82 4.62 5.42
CA CYS A 91 13.86 5.62 5.19
C CYS A 91 15.14 5.37 6.02
N LYS A 92 15.03 4.76 7.22
CA LYS A 92 16.21 4.42 8.03
C LYS A 92 17.06 3.35 7.37
N TYR A 93 16.43 2.36 6.73
CA TYR A 93 17.16 1.33 5.99
C TYR A 93 17.90 1.91 4.78
N GLU A 94 17.30 2.86 4.06
CA GLU A 94 17.95 3.53 2.94
C GLU A 94 19.12 4.42 3.38
N ALA A 95 18.97 5.20 4.47
CA ALA A 95 20.06 5.97 5.04
C ALA A 95 21.24 5.07 5.46
N ALA A 96 20.95 3.98 6.16
CA ALA A 96 21.97 2.99 6.55
C ALA A 96 22.59 2.26 5.34
N ALA A 97 21.83 2.02 4.27
CA ALA A 97 22.33 1.43 3.04
C ALA A 97 23.26 2.40 2.27
N SER A 98 22.92 3.68 2.21
CA SER A 98 23.73 4.74 1.58
C SER A 98 25.08 4.91 2.30
N GLU A 99 25.06 4.98 3.63
CA GLU A 99 26.29 5.05 4.45
C GLU A 99 27.21 3.84 4.21
N ARG A 100 26.64 2.63 4.14
CA ARG A 100 27.41 1.40 3.85
C ARG A 100 27.99 1.38 2.44
N ALA A 101 27.29 1.93 1.46
CA ALA A 101 27.78 2.03 0.09
C ALA A 101 28.93 3.06 -0.04
N GLN A 102 28.93 4.11 0.76
CA GLN A 102 29.97 5.15 0.74
C GLN A 102 31.31 4.71 1.33
N TYR A 103 31.32 3.67 2.16
CA TYR A 103 32.53 3.06 2.74
C TYR A 103 33.04 1.83 1.97
N ARG A 104 32.52 1.57 0.76
CA ARG A 104 32.93 0.44 -0.09
C ARG A 104 33.85 0.87 -1.23
#